data_AF-A0A6A6H7W0-F1
#
_entry.id   AF-A0A6A6H7W0-F1
#
_cell.length_a   1.000
_cell.length_b   1.000
_cell.length_c   1.000
_cell.angle_alpha   90.00
_cell.angle_beta   90.00
_cell.angle_gamma   90.00
#
_symmetry.space_group_name_H-M   'P 1'
#
loop_
_entity.id
_entity.type
_entity.pdbx_description
1 polymer ?
#
loop_
_entity_poly.entity_id
_entity_poly.type
_entity_poly.pdbx_seq_one_letter_code
_entity_poly.pdbx_strand_id
1 'polypeptide(L)'
;MTSSPPETSPSREEIARGVQQLRRGLSKGGWTPITPRQFTGLQDPGIKGAAWVSRVTYDRPSEDDMARVLQKAICELSGDTEVFTMPRIASIEAQWIGWRENTASDTPGSSYTEQENFSRLCEGAKSDKVIFYCYGGTFM
;
A
#
# COMPACT_ATOMS: atom_id res chain seq x y z
N MET A 1 3.45 25.22 28.98
CA MET A 1 3.73 23.77 28.79
C MET A 1 2.51 23.00 29.24
N THR A 2 1.62 22.66 28.31
CA THR A 2 0.38 21.91 28.59
C THR A 2 0.57 20.50 28.02
N SER A 3 0.83 19.54 28.90
CA SER A 3 0.95 18.12 28.53
C SER A 3 -0.43 17.59 28.14
N SER A 4 -0.57 17.12 26.90
CA SER A 4 -1.75 16.35 26.49
C SER A 4 -1.85 15.05 27.31
N PRO A 5 -3.06 14.58 27.67
CA PRO A 5 -3.23 13.33 28.39
C PRO A 5 -2.90 12.12 27.50
N PRO A 6 -2.47 10.98 28.08
CA PRO A 6 -2.09 9.78 27.33
C PRO A 6 -3.30 9.17 26.61
N GLU A 7 -3.16 8.84 25.33
CA GLU A 7 -4.15 8.07 24.57
C GLU A 7 -4.25 6.65 25.16
N THR A 8 -5.36 6.39 25.86
CA THR A 8 -5.66 5.08 26.41
C THR A 8 -6.00 4.12 25.27
N SER A 9 -5.17 3.09 25.07
CA SER A 9 -5.47 2.02 24.12
C SER A 9 -6.75 1.27 24.53
N PRO A 10 -7.64 0.94 23.58
CA PRO A 10 -8.91 0.31 23.90
C PRO A 10 -8.73 -1.09 24.48
N SER A 11 -9.57 -1.43 25.46
CA SER A 11 -9.62 -2.75 26.07
C SER A 11 -10.10 -3.82 25.09
N ARG A 12 -9.75 -5.09 25.34
CA ARG A 12 -10.20 -6.23 24.53
C ARG A 12 -11.73 -6.30 24.39
N GLU A 13 -12.46 -5.88 25.41
CA GLU A 13 -13.93 -5.86 25.41
C GLU A 13 -14.50 -4.75 24.52
N GLU A 14 -13.85 -3.59 24.45
CA GLU A 14 -14.22 -2.51 23.54
C GLU A 14 -13.96 -2.90 22.09
N ILE A 15 -12.83 -3.55 21.81
CA ILE A 15 -12.52 -4.11 20.49
C ILE A 15 -13.57 -5.17 20.11
N ALA A 16 -13.88 -6.10 21.02
CA ALA A 16 -14.87 -7.15 20.77
C ALA A 16 -16.27 -6.57 20.49
N ARG A 17 -16.68 -5.54 21.23
CA ARG A 17 -17.94 -4.83 21.00
C ARG A 17 -17.95 -4.10 19.65
N GLY A 18 -16.86 -3.43 19.29
CA GLY A 18 -16.70 -2.78 17.98
C GLY A 18 -16.82 -3.77 16.83
N VAL A 19 -16.16 -4.93 16.93
CA VAL A 19 -16.25 -6.02 15.94
C VAL A 19 -17.68 -6.55 15.80
N GLN A 20 -18.40 -6.75 16.91
CA GLN A 20 -19.79 -7.21 16.86
C GLN A 20 -20.73 -6.18 16.22
N GLN A 21 -20.53 -4.88 16.50
CA GLN A 21 -21.31 -3.80 15.88
C GLN A 21 -21.05 -3.72 14.37
N LEU A 22 -19.78 -3.81 13.95
CA LEU A 22 -19.39 -3.84 12.54
C LEU A 22 -20.01 -5.05 11.83
N ARG A 23 -19.92 -6.25 12.42
CA ARG A 23 -20.51 -7.47 11.87
C ARG A 23 -22.02 -7.32 11.69
N ARG A 24 -22.73 -6.79 12.68
CA ARG A 24 -24.18 -6.53 12.59
C ARG A 24 -24.50 -5.52 11.50
N GLY A 25 -23.68 -4.48 11.31
CA GLY A 25 -23.82 -3.52 10.20
C GLY A 25 -23.64 -4.17 8.84
N LEU A 26 -22.57 -4.97 8.67
CA LEU A 26 -22.26 -5.67 7.42
C LEU A 26 -23.27 -6.77 7.08
N SER A 27 -23.91 -7.36 8.09
CA SER A 27 -24.91 -8.43 7.93
C SER A 27 -26.32 -7.90 7.63
N LYS A 28 -26.54 -6.57 7.68
CA LYS A 28 -27.83 -5.93 7.34
C LYS A 28 -27.99 -5.66 5.84
N GLY A 29 -26.96 -5.92 5.02
CA GLY A 29 -27.08 -5.85 3.56
C GLY A 29 -27.78 -7.08 2.99
N GLY A 30 -28.70 -6.89 2.05
CA GLY A 30 -29.26 -8.00 1.27
C GLY A 30 -28.19 -8.74 0.46
N TRP A 31 -28.53 -9.91 -0.07
CA TRP A 31 -27.67 -10.68 -0.96
C TRP A 31 -27.38 -9.87 -2.23
N THR A 32 -26.22 -9.22 -2.28
CA THR A 32 -25.67 -8.67 -3.52
C THR A 32 -24.72 -9.69 -4.10
N PRO A 33 -24.86 -10.08 -5.38
CA PRO A 33 -23.87 -10.90 -6.05
C PRO A 33 -22.47 -10.28 -5.90
N ILE A 34 -21.44 -11.12 -5.89
CA ILE A 34 -20.06 -10.66 -5.66
C ILE A 34 -19.63 -9.63 -6.72
N THR A 35 -20.11 -9.76 -7.96
CA THR A 35 -19.74 -8.90 -9.09
C THR A 35 -20.11 -7.42 -8.90
N PRO A 36 -21.37 -7.01 -8.63
CA PRO A 36 -21.69 -5.62 -8.29
C PRO A 36 -20.95 -5.10 -7.05
N ARG A 37 -20.72 -5.99 -6.07
CA ARG A 37 -20.05 -5.63 -4.82
C ARG A 37 -18.55 -5.38 -5.03
N GLN A 38 -17.91 -6.10 -5.94
CA GLN A 38 -16.53 -5.87 -6.35
C GLN A 38 -16.40 -4.69 -7.32
N PHE A 39 -17.35 -4.53 -8.24
CA PHE A 39 -17.33 -3.44 -9.22
C PHE A 39 -17.25 -2.05 -8.57
N THR A 40 -17.97 -1.85 -7.47
CA THR A 40 -17.91 -0.61 -6.68
C THR A 40 -16.57 -0.43 -5.96
N GLY A 41 -15.91 -1.51 -5.52
CA GLY A 41 -14.58 -1.46 -4.91
C GLY A 41 -13.43 -1.30 -5.92
N LEU A 42 -13.68 -1.57 -7.21
CA LEU A 42 -12.71 -1.39 -8.30
C LEU A 42 -12.67 0.05 -8.84
N GLN A 43 -13.62 0.90 -8.47
CA GLN A 43 -13.56 2.31 -8.82
C GLN A 43 -12.46 2.99 -8.02
N ASP A 44 -11.37 3.38 -8.69
CA ASP A 44 -10.34 4.23 -8.09
C ASP A 44 -10.96 5.61 -7.78
N PRO A 45 -11.11 5.98 -6.50
CA PRO A 45 -11.65 7.28 -6.14
C PRO A 45 -10.70 8.44 -6.49
N GLY A 46 -9.49 8.14 -6.98
CA GLY A 46 -8.40 9.07 -7.17
C GLY A 46 -7.71 9.42 -5.85
N ILE A 47 -6.55 10.08 -5.95
CA ILE A 47 -5.83 10.61 -4.78
C ILE A 47 -6.67 11.76 -4.19
N LYS A 48 -7.12 11.60 -2.94
CA LYS A 48 -7.95 12.56 -2.22
C LYS A 48 -7.38 12.87 -0.83
N GLY A 49 -7.69 14.07 -0.34
CA GLY A 49 -7.46 14.47 1.04
C GLY A 49 -6.01 14.79 1.36
N ALA A 50 -5.56 14.33 2.52
CA ALA A 50 -4.26 14.70 3.09
C ALA A 50 -3.06 13.92 2.52
N ALA A 51 -3.24 13.01 1.56
CA ALA A 51 -2.12 12.23 1.05
C ALA A 51 -1.29 13.04 0.03
N TRP A 52 0.02 13.12 0.25
CA TRP A 52 0.99 13.33 -0.83
C TRP A 52 1.27 11.99 -1.49
N VAL A 53 1.17 11.95 -2.81
CA VAL A 53 1.54 10.77 -3.60
C VAL A 53 2.49 11.23 -4.70
N SER A 54 3.64 10.58 -4.80
CA SER A 54 4.61 10.77 -5.88
C SER A 54 4.90 9.42 -6.54
N ARG A 55 4.60 9.30 -7.83
CA ARG A 55 4.82 8.08 -8.61
C ARG A 55 6.23 8.06 -9.17
N VAL A 56 6.84 6.88 -9.13
CA VAL A 56 8.18 6.65 -9.69
C VAL A 56 8.22 5.31 -10.41
N THR A 57 8.95 5.27 -11.51
CA THR A 57 9.28 4.04 -12.21
C THR A 57 10.76 3.76 -11.98
N TYR A 58 11.05 2.60 -11.39
CA TYR A 58 12.40 2.07 -11.31
C TYR A 58 12.64 1.21 -12.54
N ASP A 59 13.53 1.68 -13.41
CA ASP A 59 13.87 0.94 -14.61
C ASP A 59 14.47 -0.42 -14.28
N ARG A 60 14.23 -1.37 -15.18
CA ARG A 60 14.89 -2.67 -15.13
C ARG A 60 16.41 -2.43 -15.02
N PRO A 61 17.10 -3.07 -14.06
CA PRO A 61 18.54 -3.00 -13.99
C PRO A 61 19.17 -3.55 -15.28
N SER A 62 20.30 -2.95 -15.67
CA SER A 62 21.10 -3.43 -16.81
C SER A 62 21.79 -4.77 -16.53
N GLU A 63 21.98 -5.09 -15.25
CA GLU A 63 22.63 -6.29 -14.78
C GLU A 63 21.60 -7.36 -14.38
N ASP A 64 21.91 -8.61 -14.68
CA ASP A 64 21.05 -9.76 -14.37
C ASP A 64 21.60 -10.60 -13.21
N ASP A 65 22.64 -10.14 -12.50
CA ASP A 65 23.39 -10.95 -11.54
C ASP A 65 22.53 -11.41 -10.36
N MET A 66 21.66 -10.53 -9.84
CA MET A 66 20.72 -10.90 -8.78
C MET A 66 19.73 -11.97 -9.23
N ALA A 67 19.25 -11.91 -10.48
CA ALA A 67 18.36 -12.92 -11.03
C ALA A 67 19.09 -14.27 -11.20
N ARG A 68 20.37 -14.25 -11.60
CA ARG A 68 21.21 -15.47 -11.69
C ARG A 68 21.45 -16.09 -10.33
N VAL A 69 21.76 -15.28 -9.31
CA VAL A 69 21.95 -15.76 -7.92
C VAL A 69 20.66 -16.40 -7.39
N LEU A 70 19.51 -15.75 -7.61
CA LEU A 70 18.22 -16.30 -7.23
C LEU A 70 17.92 -17.60 -7.99
N GLN A 71 18.15 -17.64 -9.29
CA GLN A 71 17.97 -18.85 -10.11
C GLN A 71 18.80 -20.01 -9.57
N LYS A 72 20.09 -19.75 -9.32
CA LYS A 72 21.01 -20.74 -8.79
C LYS A 72 20.52 -21.28 -7.44
N ALA A 73 20.09 -20.41 -6.53
CA ALA A 73 19.55 -20.82 -5.25
C ALA A 73 18.30 -21.71 -5.39
N ILE A 74 17.41 -21.39 -6.33
CA ILE A 74 16.21 -22.21 -6.59
C ILE A 74 16.61 -23.60 -7.13
N CYS A 75 17.51 -23.66 -8.12
CA CYS A 75 17.98 -24.93 -8.68
C CYS A 75 18.68 -25.82 -7.64
N GLU A 76 19.53 -25.22 -6.81
CA GLU A 76 20.21 -25.94 -5.72
C GLU A 76 19.23 -26.49 -4.68
N LEU A 77 18.12 -25.78 -4.41
CA LEU A 77 17.08 -26.22 -3.48
C LEU A 77 16.12 -27.26 -4.08
N SER A 78 15.84 -27.19 -5.39
CA SER A 78 14.92 -28.12 -6.07
C SER A 78 15.58 -29.44 -6.48
N GLY A 79 16.90 -29.55 -6.34
CA GLY A 79 17.66 -30.73 -6.76
C GLY A 79 17.53 -31.01 -8.27
N ASP A 80 17.35 -29.96 -9.07
CA ASP A 80 17.12 -30.00 -10.52
C ASP A 80 15.90 -30.83 -10.97
N THR A 81 14.97 -31.16 -10.07
CA THR A 81 13.78 -31.96 -10.39
C THR A 81 12.58 -31.13 -10.85
N GLU A 82 12.54 -29.85 -10.50
CA GLU A 82 11.45 -28.94 -10.86
C GLU A 82 11.79 -28.10 -12.09
N VAL A 83 10.90 -28.13 -13.08
CA VAL A 83 10.99 -27.25 -14.26
C VAL A 83 10.10 -26.05 -14.05
N PHE A 84 10.69 -24.86 -13.98
CA PHE A 84 9.97 -23.60 -13.86
C PHE A 84 10.49 -22.58 -14.88
N THR A 85 9.64 -21.65 -15.28
CA THR A 85 10.05 -20.54 -16.16
C THR A 85 10.56 -19.39 -15.30
N MET A 86 11.79 -18.95 -15.55
CA MET A 86 12.32 -17.77 -14.86
C MET A 86 11.51 -16.52 -15.27
N PRO A 87 11.01 -15.74 -14.30
CA PRO A 87 10.33 -14.49 -14.60
C PRO A 87 11.31 -13.51 -15.24
N ARG A 88 10.81 -12.70 -16.19
CA ARG A 88 11.60 -11.60 -16.76
C ARG A 88 11.74 -10.49 -15.72
N ILE A 89 12.94 -9.93 -15.59
CA ILE A 89 13.14 -8.69 -14.85
C ILE A 89 12.47 -7.56 -15.63
N ALA A 90 11.55 -6.86 -14.99
CA ALA A 90 10.78 -5.76 -15.54
C ALA A 90 11.05 -4.48 -14.74
N SER A 91 10.73 -3.32 -15.33
CA SER A 91 10.64 -2.07 -14.57
C SER A 91 9.54 -2.18 -13.52
N ILE A 92 9.76 -1.55 -12.38
CA ILE A 92 8.84 -1.57 -11.24
C ILE A 92 8.24 -0.19 -11.07
N GLU A 93 6.91 -0.12 -11.07
CA GLU A 93 6.19 1.08 -10.68
C GLU A 93 6.00 1.09 -9.16
N ALA A 94 6.25 2.25 -8.56
CA ALA A 94 6.10 2.45 -7.12
C ALA A 94 5.55 3.84 -6.83
N GLN A 95 5.11 4.02 -5.58
CA GLN A 95 4.60 5.30 -5.09
C GLN A 95 5.21 5.64 -3.75
N TRP A 96 5.70 6.86 -3.63
CA TRP A 96 5.98 7.48 -2.35
C TRP A 96 4.68 8.08 -1.81
N ILE A 97 4.32 7.71 -0.58
CA ILE A 97 3.12 8.19 0.08
C ILE A 97 3.50 8.87 1.39
N GLY A 98 2.97 10.06 1.60
CA GLY A 98 3.14 10.83 2.83
C GLY A 98 1.89 11.59 3.19
N TRP A 99 1.90 12.26 4.34
CA TRP A 99 0.73 12.93 4.88
C TRP A 99 0.96 14.43 5.03
N ARG A 100 -0.04 15.20 4.59
CA ARG A 100 -0.16 16.65 4.76
C ARG A 100 -0.76 16.93 6.12
N GLU A 101 -0.16 17.85 6.86
CA GLU A 101 -0.80 18.37 8.05
C GLU A 101 -1.99 19.27 7.68
N ASN A 102 -2.99 19.33 8.56
CA ASN A 102 -4.09 20.29 8.51
C ASN A 102 -4.87 20.34 7.18
N THR A 103 -5.01 19.20 6.49
CA THR A 103 -5.72 19.12 5.20
C THR A 103 -7.05 18.38 5.37
N ALA A 104 -8.14 18.96 4.86
CA ALA A 104 -9.48 18.36 4.91
C ALA A 104 -9.54 17.10 4.04
N SER A 105 -10.36 16.12 4.44
CA SER A 105 -10.47 14.82 3.76
C SER A 105 -10.96 14.89 2.31
N ASP A 106 -11.64 15.97 1.95
CA ASP A 106 -12.19 16.25 0.62
C ASP A 106 -11.28 17.16 -0.23
N THR A 107 -10.11 17.54 0.29
CA THR A 107 -9.15 18.35 -0.46
C THR A 107 -8.77 17.63 -1.76
N PRO A 108 -8.88 18.29 -2.93
CA PRO A 108 -8.46 17.71 -4.19
C PRO A 108 -7.00 17.25 -4.14
N GLY A 109 -6.69 16.20 -4.91
CA GLY A 109 -5.30 15.76 -5.12
C GLY A 109 -4.42 16.90 -5.63
N SER A 110 -3.11 16.78 -5.41
CA SER A 110 -2.18 17.83 -5.82
C SER A 110 -2.09 17.93 -7.35
N SER A 111 -1.93 19.15 -7.85
CA SER A 111 -1.67 19.45 -9.26
C SER A 111 -0.18 19.61 -9.56
N TYR A 112 0.69 19.22 -8.62
CA TYR A 112 2.14 19.38 -8.75
C TYR A 112 2.73 18.24 -9.58
N THR A 113 3.94 18.46 -10.09
CA THR A 113 4.74 17.40 -10.71
C THR A 113 5.10 16.32 -9.68
N GLU A 114 5.42 15.11 -10.15
CA GLU A 114 5.82 14.00 -9.27
C GLU A 114 7.05 14.35 -8.41
N GLN A 115 8.00 15.11 -8.97
CA GLN A 115 9.20 15.57 -8.26
C GLN A 115 8.89 16.61 -7.17
N GLU A 116 7.97 17.54 -7.44
CA GLU A 116 7.53 18.52 -6.44
C GLU A 116 6.72 17.86 -5.33
N ASN A 117 5.88 16.88 -5.66
CA ASN A 117 5.17 16.06 -4.67
C ASN A 117 6.16 15.31 -3.77
N PHE A 118 7.21 14.71 -4.35
CA PHE A 118 8.26 14.04 -3.59
C PHE A 118 8.98 15.03 -2.65
N SER A 119 9.35 16.21 -3.15
CA SER A 119 10.06 17.22 -2.36
C SER A 119 9.22 17.67 -1.15
N ARG A 120 7.93 17.96 -1.36
CA ARG A 120 6.98 18.33 -0.29
C ARG A 120 6.71 17.21 0.70
N LEU A 121 6.67 15.96 0.21
CA LEU A 121 6.56 14.77 1.06
C LEU A 121 7.77 14.68 1.98
N CYS A 122 8.99 14.86 1.46
CA CYS A 122 10.21 14.85 2.24
C CYS A 122 10.29 16.01 3.25
N GLU A 123 9.88 17.22 2.87
CA GLU A 123 9.81 18.38 3.77
C GLU A 123 8.84 18.14 4.94
N GLY A 124 7.72 17.45 4.69
CA GLY A 124 6.73 17.11 5.70
C GLY A 124 7.08 15.88 6.56
N ALA A 125 8.17 15.16 6.26
CA ALA A 125 8.52 13.94 6.95
C ALA A 125 9.02 14.22 8.37
N LYS A 126 8.34 13.63 9.37
CA LYS A 126 8.69 13.79 10.79
C LYS A 126 9.83 12.87 11.26
N SER A 127 10.22 11.92 10.43
CA SER A 127 11.23 10.92 10.72
C SER A 127 11.99 10.57 9.45
N ASP A 128 13.23 10.15 9.64
CA ASP A 128 14.11 9.56 8.62
C ASP A 128 13.73 8.13 8.18
N LYS A 129 12.56 7.62 8.60
CA LYS A 129 12.18 6.23 8.42
C LYS A 129 11.30 6.06 7.20
N VAL A 130 11.62 5.04 6.41
CA VAL A 130 10.84 4.63 5.24
C VAL A 130 10.27 3.26 5.49
N ILE A 131 8.97 3.10 5.25
CA ILE A 131 8.29 1.81 5.25
C ILE A 131 8.11 1.40 3.79
N PHE A 132 8.70 0.26 3.43
CA PHE A 132 8.48 -0.37 2.14
C PHE A 132 7.33 -1.38 2.27
N TYR A 133 6.27 -1.16 1.50
CA TYR A 133 5.08 -2.01 1.50
C TYR A 133 4.77 -2.54 0.10
N CYS A 134 4.72 -3.87 -0.03
CA CYS A 134 4.26 -4.55 -1.23
C CYS A 134 3.02 -5.37 -0.86
N TYR A 135 1.91 -5.13 -1.54
CA TYR A 135 0.73 -5.99 -1.43
C TYR A 135 0.83 -7.14 -2.44
N GLY A 136 0.36 -8.33 -2.04
CA GLY A 136 0.24 -9.50 -2.90
C GLY A 136 -1.21 -9.97 -3.00
N GLY A 137 -1.48 -10.93 -3.89
CA GLY A 137 -2.75 -11.68 -3.93
C GLY A 137 -3.88 -11.10 -4.79
N THR A 138 -3.67 -9.97 -5.49
CA THR A 138 -4.68 -9.34 -6.36
C THR A 138 -4.46 -9.55 -7.85
N PHE A 139 -3.38 -10.22 -8.25
CA PHE A 139 -3.08 -10.59 -9.64
C PHE A 139 -3.17 -12.11 -9.77
N MET A 140 -4.37 -12.60 -10.03
CA MET A 140 -4.67 -13.94 -10.56
C MET A 140 -5.56 -13.78 -11.79
#